data_AF-D2V076-F1
#
_entry.id   AF-D2V076-F1
#
_cell.length_a   1.000
_cell.length_b   1.000
_cell.length_c   1.000
_cell.angle_alpha   90.00
_cell.angle_beta   90.00
_cell.angle_gamma   90.00
#
_symmetry.space_group_name_H-M   'P 1'
#
loop_
_entity.id
_entity.type
_entity.pdbx_description
1 polymer ?
#
loop_
_entity_poly.entity_id
_entity_poly.type
_entity_poly.pdbx_seq_one_letter_code
_entity_poly.pdbx_strand_id
1 'polypeptide(L)'
;MKTTLAICLFLVVISMMVNLSYEIRNANCPMVKCARYCRHGYELNAKGCQTCTCVEEEVALSDISQQLVTGVCNKRMCRMYCPNGFKVNELGCPVCACKPAVACAQLYCFRHCENGYLLDERGCRTCGCVGEQN
;
A
#
# COMPACT_ATOMS: atom_id res chain seq x y z
N MET A 1 -49.29 39.52 4.54
CA MET A 1 -49.93 38.23 4.89
C MET A 1 -49.38 37.06 4.07
N LYS A 2 -49.36 37.11 2.73
CA LYS A 2 -48.84 36.03 1.87
C LYS A 2 -47.33 35.75 2.05
N THR A 3 -46.53 36.81 2.20
CA THR A 3 -45.07 36.72 2.43
C THR A 3 -44.72 36.13 3.80
N THR A 4 -45.44 36.53 4.84
CA THR A 4 -45.27 36.01 6.20
C THR A 4 -45.56 34.50 6.27
N LEU A 5 -46.62 34.03 5.60
CA LEU A 5 -46.97 32.60 5.54
C LEU A 5 -45.91 31.77 4.81
N ALA A 6 -45.34 32.30 3.72
CA ALA A 6 -44.28 31.63 2.97
C ALA A 6 -42.98 31.48 3.78
N ILE A 7 -42.61 32.51 4.55
CA ILE A 7 -41.44 32.48 5.44
C ILE A 7 -41.63 31.44 6.55
N CYS A 8 -42.82 31.40 7.18
CA CYS A 8 -43.13 30.40 8.21
C CYS A 8 -43.04 28.97 7.67
N LEU A 9 -43.57 28.70 6.47
CA LEU A 9 -43.48 27.37 5.86
C LEU A 9 -42.02 26.99 5.56
N PHE A 10 -41.21 27.92 5.06
CA PHE A 10 -39.79 27.68 4.81
C PHE A 10 -39.02 27.33 6.10
N LEU A 11 -39.26 28.06 7.19
CA LEU A 11 -38.60 27.79 8.48
C LEU A 11 -39.02 26.44 9.07
N VAL A 12 -40.28 26.03 8.91
CA VAL A 12 -40.77 24.71 9.35
C VAL A 12 -40.09 23.60 8.54
N VAL A 13 -39.97 23.75 7.22
CA VAL A 13 -39.28 22.76 6.36
C VAL A 13 -37.79 22.67 6.74
N ILE A 14 -37.11 23.80 6.93
CA ILE A 14 -35.70 23.80 7.36
C ILE A 14 -35.55 23.11 8.71
N SER A 15 -36.42 23.40 9.68
CA SER A 15 -36.41 22.74 10.99
C SER A 15 -36.62 21.23 10.88
N MET A 16 -37.55 20.76 10.04
CA MET A 16 -37.77 19.33 9.80
C MET A 16 -36.54 18.64 9.17
N MET A 17 -35.89 19.28 8.20
CA MET A 17 -34.69 18.75 7.54
C MET A 17 -33.48 18.72 8.49
N VAL A 18 -33.34 19.73 9.36
CA VAL A 18 -32.31 19.77 10.41
C VAL A 18 -32.56 18.68 11.46
N ASN A 19 -33.80 18.47 11.90
CA ASN A 19 -34.15 17.38 12.82
C ASN A 19 -33.90 15.99 12.23
N LEU A 20 -34.26 15.78 10.95
CA LEU A 20 -33.95 14.52 10.23
C LEU A 20 -32.43 14.30 10.13
N SER A 21 -31.66 15.37 9.93
CA SER A 21 -30.19 15.33 9.89
C SER A 21 -29.55 15.13 11.28
N TYR A 22 -30.26 15.51 12.36
CA TYR A 22 -29.82 15.36 13.75
C TYR A 22 -30.01 13.93 14.25
N GLU A 23 -31.15 13.29 13.93
CA GLU A 23 -31.40 11.87 14.21
C GLU A 23 -30.35 10.94 13.57
N ILE A 24 -29.84 11.27 12.38
CA ILE A 24 -28.75 10.51 11.72
C ILE A 24 -27.41 10.66 12.47
N ARG A 25 -27.19 11.79 13.15
CA ARG A 25 -25.94 12.08 13.87
C ARG A 25 -25.96 11.64 15.33
N ASN A 26 -27.13 11.36 15.90
CA ASN A 26 -27.27 10.86 17.26
C ASN A 26 -27.05 9.34 17.33
N ALA A 27 -25.89 8.90 16.83
CA ALA A 27 -25.57 7.49 16.74
C ALA A 27 -25.04 6.99 18.10
N ASN A 28 -25.92 6.37 18.89
CA ASN A 28 -25.54 5.49 20.00
C ASN A 28 -24.82 4.25 19.44
N CYS A 29 -23.57 4.42 18.99
CA CYS A 29 -22.75 3.33 18.53
C CYS A 29 -22.03 2.68 19.72
N PRO A 30 -22.03 1.33 19.81
CA PRO A 30 -21.21 0.66 20.81
C PRO A 30 -19.74 0.97 20.53
N MET A 31 -18.94 1.16 21.58
CA MET A 31 -17.49 1.23 21.43
C MET A 31 -16.97 -0.16 21.12
N VAL A 32 -16.56 -0.38 19.87
CA VAL A 32 -16.06 -1.68 19.41
C VAL A 32 -14.54 -1.61 19.27
N LYS A 33 -13.83 -2.52 19.97
CA LYS A 33 -12.40 -2.73 19.78
C LYS A 33 -12.18 -4.02 19.01
N CYS A 34 -11.84 -3.90 17.74
CA CYS A 34 -11.64 -5.05 16.87
C CYS A 34 -10.28 -5.73 17.14
N ALA A 35 -10.24 -7.06 16.98
CA ALA A 35 -9.01 -7.84 17.16
C ALA A 35 -7.95 -7.53 16.08
N ARG A 36 -8.40 -7.15 14.88
CA ARG A 36 -7.55 -6.77 13.75
C ARG A 36 -7.71 -5.29 13.45
N TYR A 37 -6.58 -4.61 13.20
CA TYR A 37 -6.56 -3.25 12.67
C TYR A 37 -6.83 -3.26 11.17
N CYS A 38 -7.85 -2.52 10.73
CA CYS A 38 -8.15 -2.31 9.32
C CYS A 38 -7.50 -1.02 8.81
N ARG A 39 -6.54 -1.13 7.88
CA ARG A 39 -5.78 0.00 7.33
C ARG A 39 -6.64 1.01 6.58
N HIS A 40 -7.63 0.53 5.82
CA HIS A 40 -8.51 1.36 4.99
C HIS A 40 -9.84 1.71 5.66
N GLY A 41 -9.91 1.52 6.99
CA GLY A 41 -11.12 1.73 7.76
C GLY A 41 -12.01 0.49 7.87
N TYR A 42 -13.14 0.68 8.56
CA TYR A 42 -14.09 -0.38 8.89
C TYR A 42 -15.42 -0.11 8.19
N GLU A 43 -16.08 -1.18 7.76
CA GLU A 43 -17.43 -1.07 7.22
C GLU A 43 -18.40 -0.57 8.30
N LEU A 44 -19.38 0.21 7.86
CA LEU A 44 -20.46 0.69 8.72
C LEU A 44 -21.71 -0.16 8.49
N ASN A 45 -22.45 -0.44 9.56
CA ASN A 45 -23.76 -1.07 9.44
C ASN A 45 -24.81 -0.07 8.94
N ALA A 46 -26.06 -0.52 8.75
CA ALA A 46 -27.17 0.32 8.28
C ALA A 46 -27.48 1.54 9.19
N LYS A 47 -26.99 1.55 10.42
CA LYS A 47 -27.12 2.68 11.37
C LYS A 47 -25.89 3.61 11.36
N GLY A 48 -24.90 3.34 10.51
CA GLY A 48 -23.66 4.11 10.46
C GLY A 48 -22.63 3.76 11.54
N CYS A 49 -22.81 2.65 12.28
CA CYS A 49 -21.86 2.26 13.33
C CYS A 49 -20.76 1.34 12.80
N GLN A 50 -19.55 1.53 13.33
CA GLN A 50 -18.38 0.71 13.03
C GLN A 50 -18.65 -0.78 13.28
N THR A 51 -18.34 -1.61 12.28
CA THR A 51 -18.25 -3.06 12.41
C THR A 51 -16.78 -3.51 12.52
N CYS A 52 -16.52 -4.80 12.76
CA CYS A 52 -15.17 -5.36 12.68
C CYS A 52 -14.83 -5.98 11.31
N THR A 53 -15.60 -5.63 10.28
CA THR A 53 -15.29 -5.96 8.90
C THR A 53 -14.43 -4.84 8.31
N CYS A 54 -13.33 -5.20 7.66
CA CYS A 54 -12.50 -4.20 6.99
C CYS A 54 -13.15 -3.83 5.67
N VAL A 55 -13.11 -2.55 5.31
CA VAL A 55 -13.43 -2.14 3.95
C VAL A 55 -12.45 -2.85 3.02
N GLU A 56 -12.99 -3.72 2.16
CA GLU A 56 -12.20 -4.33 1.11
C GLU A 56 -11.81 -3.23 0.14
N GLU A 57 -10.50 -3.07 -0.06
CA GLU A 57 -10.02 -2.27 -1.16
C GLU A 57 -10.44 -3.06 -2.40
N GLU A 58 -11.36 -2.53 -3.22
CA GLU A 58 -11.36 -2.92 -4.62
C GLU A 58 -9.94 -2.67 -5.06
N VAL A 59 -9.18 -3.76 -5.25
CA VAL A 59 -7.72 -3.74 -5.41
C VAL A 59 -7.44 -2.73 -6.49
N ALA A 60 -7.13 -1.51 -6.05
CA ALA A 60 -7.10 -0.41 -6.97
C ALA A 60 -5.95 -0.78 -7.88
N LEU A 61 -6.22 -0.71 -9.18
CA LEU A 61 -5.20 -0.78 -10.21
C LEU A 61 -4.04 0.22 -9.96
N SER A 62 -4.03 1.00 -8.87
CA SER A 62 -3.02 1.96 -8.42
C SER A 62 -1.62 1.36 -8.25
N ASP A 63 -1.46 0.11 -7.83
CA ASP A 63 -0.10 -0.46 -7.69
C ASP A 63 0.54 -0.81 -9.05
N ILE A 64 -0.25 -1.01 -10.11
CA ILE A 64 0.25 -1.27 -11.47
C ILE A 64 0.19 0.00 -12.34
N SER A 65 -0.84 0.83 -12.18
CA SER A 65 -1.08 2.02 -13.01
C SER A 65 -0.09 3.15 -12.74
N GLN A 66 0.35 3.34 -11.49
CA GLN A 66 1.40 4.33 -11.21
C GLN A 66 2.76 3.91 -11.75
N GLN A 67 3.03 2.61 -11.78
CA GLN A 67 4.30 2.08 -12.22
C GLN A 67 4.45 2.14 -13.74
N LEU A 68 3.36 1.87 -14.48
CA LEU A 68 3.34 2.00 -15.94
C LEU A 68 3.46 3.46 -16.41
N VAL A 69 2.95 4.41 -15.61
CA VAL A 69 2.93 5.85 -15.96
C VAL A 69 4.25 6.55 -15.62
N THR A 70 4.92 6.17 -14.54
CA THR A 70 6.11 6.89 -14.04
C THR A 70 7.42 6.10 -14.16
N GLY A 71 7.36 4.79 -14.39
CA GLY A 71 8.53 3.91 -14.33
C GLY A 71 9.14 3.78 -12.93
N VAL A 72 8.49 4.35 -11.89
CA VAL A 72 8.97 4.32 -10.52
C VAL A 72 8.42 3.09 -9.82
N CYS A 73 9.31 2.23 -9.34
CA CYS A 73 8.91 1.08 -8.53
C CYS A 73 8.26 1.54 -7.21
N ASN A 74 7.12 0.95 -6.85
CA ASN A 74 6.52 1.21 -5.54
C ASN A 74 7.51 0.81 -4.43
N LYS A 75 7.85 1.77 -3.55
CA LYS A 75 8.77 1.56 -2.41
C LYS A 75 8.24 0.62 -1.34
N ARG A 76 7.00 0.11 -1.46
CA ARG A 76 6.44 -0.89 -0.55
C ARG A 76 7.17 -2.23 -0.68
N MET A 77 8.33 -2.33 -0.04
CA MET A 77 9.09 -3.57 0.05
C MET A 77 8.52 -4.46 1.16
N CYS A 78 8.42 -5.76 0.89
CA CYS A 78 8.08 -6.74 1.92
C CYS A 78 9.13 -6.78 3.03
N ARG A 79 8.70 -7.13 4.25
CA ARG A 79 9.55 -7.12 5.45
C ARG A 79 10.51 -8.31 5.57
N MET A 80 10.61 -9.15 4.53
CA MET A 80 11.47 -10.33 4.53
C MET A 80 12.88 -9.98 4.02
N TYR A 81 13.88 -10.70 4.52
CA TYR A 81 15.24 -10.62 4.00
C TYR A 81 15.47 -11.70 2.94
N CYS A 82 15.95 -11.32 1.75
CA CYS A 82 16.34 -12.24 0.69
C CYS A 82 17.87 -12.21 0.51
N PRO A 83 18.60 -13.28 0.89
CA PRO A 83 20.08 -13.31 0.81
C PRO A 83 20.63 -13.05 -0.58
N ASN A 84 19.93 -13.52 -1.61
CA ASN A 84 20.31 -13.36 -3.02
C ASN A 84 19.51 -12.24 -3.72
N GLY A 85 18.83 -11.38 -2.96
CA GLY A 85 17.97 -10.33 -3.47
C GLY A 85 16.57 -10.79 -3.90
N PHE A 86 15.74 -9.82 -4.24
CA PHE A 86 14.35 -10.03 -4.66
C PHE A 86 14.26 -10.36 -6.16
N LYS A 87 13.25 -11.17 -6.53
CA LYS A 87 12.81 -11.29 -7.93
C LYS A 87 12.27 -9.95 -8.41
N VAL A 88 12.33 -9.72 -9.70
CA VAL A 88 11.73 -8.54 -10.34
C VAL A 88 10.62 -8.95 -11.29
N ASN A 89 9.62 -8.09 -11.47
CA ASN A 89 8.60 -8.27 -12.51
C ASN A 89 9.11 -7.80 -13.89
N GLU A 90 8.26 -7.87 -14.91
CA GLU A 90 8.58 -7.47 -16.29
C GLU A 90 8.99 -6.00 -16.44
N LEU A 91 8.60 -5.17 -15.48
CA LEU A 91 8.97 -3.74 -15.42
C LEU A 91 10.28 -3.49 -14.65
N GLY A 92 10.97 -4.55 -14.22
CA GLY A 92 12.22 -4.46 -13.45
C GLY A 92 12.03 -4.13 -11.96
N CYS A 93 10.79 -4.16 -11.45
CA CYS A 93 10.52 -3.78 -10.07
C CYS A 93 10.48 -4.98 -9.11
N PRO A 94 11.03 -4.82 -7.89
CA PRO A 94 11.14 -5.92 -6.94
C PRO A 94 9.75 -6.40 -6.50
N VAL A 95 9.55 -7.72 -6.53
CA VAL A 95 8.36 -8.38 -6.00
C VAL A 95 8.70 -9.08 -4.69
N CYS A 96 7.68 -9.38 -3.89
CA CYS A 96 7.81 -10.06 -2.60
C CYS A 96 8.12 -11.56 -2.73
N ALA A 97 9.17 -11.90 -3.46
CA ALA A 97 9.67 -13.25 -3.65
C ALA A 97 11.20 -13.21 -3.79
N CYS A 98 11.90 -14.13 -3.16
CA CYS A 98 13.36 -14.19 -3.25
C CYS A 98 13.83 -14.85 -4.54
N LYS A 99 15.00 -14.41 -5.04
CA LYS A 99 15.74 -15.16 -6.05
C LYS A 99 16.16 -16.54 -5.50
N PRO A 100 16.24 -17.57 -6.35
CA PRO A 100 16.70 -18.88 -5.91
C PRO A 100 18.11 -18.81 -5.33
N ALA A 101 18.42 -19.76 -4.45
CA ALA A 101 19.77 -19.90 -3.95
C ALA A 101 20.73 -20.26 -5.09
N VAL A 102 21.79 -19.47 -5.25
CA VAL A 102 22.87 -19.76 -6.18
C VAL A 102 24.00 -20.42 -5.39
N ALA A 103 24.36 -21.65 -5.76
CA ALA A 103 25.52 -22.33 -5.19
C ALA A 103 26.80 -21.79 -5.87
N CYS A 104 27.52 -20.91 -5.16
CA CYS A 104 28.82 -20.41 -5.60
C CYS A 104 29.96 -21.18 -4.93
N ALA A 105 31.03 -21.43 -5.68
CA ALA A 105 32.26 -21.98 -5.11
C ALA A 105 32.89 -20.95 -4.16
N GLN A 106 33.50 -21.42 -3.07
CA GLN A 106 34.32 -20.54 -2.25
C GLN A 106 35.57 -20.14 -3.02
N LEU A 107 35.72 -18.84 -3.25
CA LEU A 107 36.78 -18.27 -4.06
C LEU A 107 37.62 -17.33 -3.21
N TYR A 108 38.93 -17.55 -3.18
CA TYR A 108 39.91 -16.66 -2.59
C TYR A 108 40.62 -15.90 -3.71
N CYS A 109 40.51 -14.57 -3.71
CA CYS A 109 41.20 -13.71 -4.67
C CYS A 109 42.44 -13.10 -4.05
N PHE A 110 43.53 -13.02 -4.81
CA PHE A 110 44.80 -12.47 -4.35
C PHE A 110 44.79 -10.94 -4.18
N ARG A 111 43.80 -10.25 -4.73
CA ARG A 111 43.65 -8.80 -4.67
C ARG A 111 42.28 -8.41 -4.12
N HIS A 112 42.25 -7.29 -3.41
CA HIS A 112 41.03 -6.66 -2.93
C HIS A 112 40.52 -5.64 -3.97
N CYS A 113 39.27 -5.77 -4.40
CA CYS A 113 38.63 -4.80 -5.30
C CYS A 113 37.83 -3.76 -4.49
N GLU A 114 38.24 -2.49 -4.53
CA GLU A 114 37.55 -1.39 -3.80
C GLU A 114 36.11 -1.17 -4.29
N ASN A 115 35.89 -1.22 -5.61
CA ASN A 115 34.57 -1.02 -6.24
C ASN A 115 33.74 -2.32 -6.33
N GLY A 116 34.20 -3.40 -5.70
CA GLY A 116 33.59 -4.72 -5.78
C GLY A 116 34.09 -5.58 -6.93
N TYR A 117 33.59 -6.83 -6.97
CA TYR A 117 34.02 -7.87 -7.90
C TYR A 117 33.01 -8.06 -9.03
N LEU A 118 33.50 -8.42 -10.22
CA LEU A 118 32.65 -8.85 -11.33
C LEU A 118 31.94 -10.16 -10.98
N LEU A 119 30.70 -10.29 -11.42
CA LEU A 119 29.89 -11.49 -11.27
C LEU A 119 29.86 -12.30 -12.58
N ASP A 120 29.86 -13.63 -12.47
CA ASP A 120 29.61 -14.53 -13.61
C ASP A 120 28.12 -14.52 -14.02
N GLU A 121 27.78 -15.26 -15.07
CA GLU A 121 26.40 -15.37 -15.60
C GLU A 121 25.39 -15.90 -14.58
N ARG A 122 25.86 -16.60 -13.53
CA ARG A 122 25.03 -17.13 -12.45
C ARG A 122 24.94 -16.17 -11.27
N GLY A 123 25.64 -15.05 -11.31
CA GLY A 123 25.73 -14.09 -10.22
C GLY A 123 26.78 -14.44 -9.16
N CYS A 124 27.70 -15.37 -9.43
CA CYS A 124 28.79 -15.71 -8.53
C CYS A 124 29.97 -14.78 -8.72
N ARG A 125 30.59 -14.38 -7.60
CA ARG A 125 31.80 -13.55 -7.60
C ARG A 125 32.94 -14.23 -8.39
N THR A 126 33.60 -13.44 -9.23
CA THR A 126 34.89 -13.76 -9.87
C THR A 126 36.03 -13.00 -9.20
N CYS A 127 37.28 -13.18 -9.66
CA CYS A 127 38.42 -12.38 -9.20
C CYS A 127 38.73 -11.16 -10.08
N GLY A 128 37.84 -10.77 -11.00
CA GLY A 128 37.93 -9.49 -11.72
C GLY A 128 37.29 -8.34 -10.94
N CYS A 129 37.78 -7.11 -11.11
CA CYS A 129 37.27 -5.92 -10.42
C CYS A 129 36.33 -5.08 -11.30
N VAL A 130 35.31 -4.47 -10.70
CA VAL A 130 34.40 -3.54 -11.40
C VAL A 130 35.16 -2.25 -11.75
N GLY A 131 35.11 -1.84 -13.02
CA GLY A 131 35.77 -0.62 -13.52
C GLY A 131 37.17 -0.83 -14.08
N GLU A 132 37.72 -2.04 -14.00
CA GLU A 132 38.90 -2.43 -14.80
C GLU A 132 38.40 -2.90 -16.18
N GLN A 133 38.05 -1.94 -17.05
CA GLN A 133 37.92 -2.17 -18.48
C GLN A 133 39.30 -1.89 -19.11
N ASN A 134 39.87 -2.86 -19.81
CA ASN A 134 41.03 -2.64 -20.67
C ASN A 134 40.53 -2.34 -22.09
#